data_AF-A0A2I1CYJ1-F1
#
_entry.id   AF-A0A2I1CYJ1-F1
#
_cell.length_a   1.000
_cell.length_b   1.000
_cell.length_c   1.000
_cell.angle_alpha   90.00
_cell.angle_beta   90.00
_cell.angle_gamma   90.00
#
_symmetry.space_group_name_H-M   'P 1'
#
loop_
_entity.id
_entity.type
_entity.pdbx_description
1 polymer ?
#
loop_
_entity_poly.entity_id
_entity_poly.type
_entity_poly.pdbx_seq_one_letter_code
_entity_poly.pdbx_strand_id
1 'polypeptide(L)'
;MVVPSGPGRIRWGTTDLDDSPDEHTYGSDSEDGALFTDVEAGDLLIIPAGVAHMSYNRDSPSPEAQYLTGGDAYGIEGEDAAAFVGKLKVSGFTMMGAYPRGKTWGWSEGGADAAGFEAVWRVKNADLDPVLGAQRGIHTNRNIRSSALRGR
;
A
#
# COMPACT_ATOMS: atom_id res chain seq x y z
N MET A 1 -7.88 -0.10 -3.24
CA MET A 1 -7.47 1.32 -3.18
C MET A 1 -7.86 2.00 -4.47
N VAL A 2 -8.36 3.22 -4.39
CA VAL A 2 -8.69 4.07 -5.55
C VAL A 2 -7.69 5.22 -5.57
N VAL A 3 -7.33 5.72 -6.75
CA VAL A 3 -6.50 6.91 -6.95
C VAL A 3 -7.38 8.08 -7.40
N PRO A 4 -7.78 9.01 -6.50
CA PRO A 4 -8.59 10.16 -6.89
C PRO A 4 -7.78 11.27 -7.56
N SER A 5 -6.46 11.31 -7.35
CA SER A 5 -5.57 12.32 -7.91
C SER A 5 -4.15 11.75 -8.08
N GLY A 6 -3.48 12.10 -9.18
CA GLY A 6 -2.16 11.61 -9.55
C GLY A 6 -1.34 12.69 -10.27
N PRO A 7 -0.20 12.34 -10.87
CA PRO A 7 0.36 10.99 -10.99
C PRO A 7 0.96 10.47 -9.67
N GLY A 8 1.13 9.15 -9.57
CA GLY A 8 1.84 8.51 -8.47
C GLY A 8 2.46 7.18 -8.87
N ARG A 9 3.17 6.57 -7.92
CA ARG A 9 3.82 5.28 -8.09
C ARG A 9 3.58 4.38 -6.88
N ILE A 10 3.40 3.10 -7.14
CA ILE A 10 3.29 2.07 -6.13
C ILE A 10 4.45 1.09 -6.31
N ARG A 11 5.19 0.86 -5.22
CA ARG A 11 6.16 -0.22 -5.09
C ARG A 11 5.44 -1.40 -4.41
N TRP A 12 5.53 -2.59 -5.00
CA TRP A 12 4.99 -3.83 -4.45
C TRP A 12 6.10 -4.79 -4.05
N GLY A 13 5.96 -5.41 -2.90
CA GLY A 13 6.93 -6.36 -2.36
C GLY A 13 8.16 -5.69 -1.75
N THR A 14 9.18 -6.53 -1.57
CA THR A 14 10.37 -6.45 -0.71
C THR A 14 10.12 -6.94 0.71
N THR A 15 10.62 -8.14 0.96
CA THR A 15 10.70 -8.74 2.29
C THR A 15 11.98 -8.27 2.96
N ASP A 16 11.90 -8.00 4.26
CA ASP A 16 13.08 -7.76 5.09
C ASP A 16 13.91 -9.06 5.12
N LEU A 17 15.21 -8.95 4.84
CA LEU A 17 16.14 -10.09 4.84
C LEU A 17 16.77 -10.33 6.21
N ASP A 18 16.68 -9.33 7.08
CA ASP A 18 17.16 -9.37 8.47
C ASP A 18 16.01 -8.97 9.41
N ASP A 19 16.04 -9.47 10.65
CA ASP A 19 15.03 -9.17 11.66
C ASP A 19 15.28 -7.82 12.37
N SER A 20 16.42 -7.15 12.11
CA SER A 20 16.80 -5.87 12.69
C SER A 20 16.01 -4.71 12.09
N PRO A 21 15.20 -4.00 12.89
CA PRO A 21 14.41 -2.85 12.43
C PRO A 21 15.22 -1.77 11.72
N ASP A 22 16.44 -1.50 12.20
CA ASP A 22 17.28 -0.45 11.63
C ASP A 22 17.89 -0.88 10.29
N GLU A 23 18.30 -2.15 10.14
CA GLU A 23 18.99 -2.64 8.94
C GLU A 23 18.03 -2.76 7.74
N HIS A 24 16.80 -3.21 7.95
CA HIS A 24 15.83 -3.25 6.85
C HIS A 24 15.13 -1.90 6.58
N THR A 25 15.14 -0.96 7.53
CA THR A 25 14.58 0.40 7.32
C THR A 25 15.57 1.37 6.68
N TYR A 26 16.84 1.33 7.09
CA TYR A 26 17.88 2.29 6.68
C TYR A 26 19.10 1.65 6.01
N GLY A 27 19.29 0.34 6.18
CA GLY A 27 20.38 -0.43 5.58
C GLY A 27 20.03 -1.01 4.21
N SER A 28 20.70 -2.10 3.85
CA SER A 28 20.55 -2.79 2.56
C SER A 28 19.85 -4.15 2.66
N ASP A 29 19.36 -4.53 3.83
CA ASP A 29 18.83 -5.87 4.13
C ASP A 29 17.34 -6.00 3.75
N SER A 30 17.05 -5.74 2.47
CA SER A 30 15.77 -6.05 1.85
C SER A 30 15.98 -6.83 0.54
N GLU A 31 15.03 -7.69 0.17
CA GLU A 31 15.10 -8.43 -1.08
C GLU A 31 15.31 -7.49 -2.27
N ASP A 32 16.28 -7.83 -3.12
CA ASP A 32 16.55 -7.11 -4.35
C ASP A 32 15.37 -7.31 -5.32
N GLY A 33 14.76 -6.22 -5.80
CA GLY A 33 13.58 -6.26 -6.67
C GLY A 33 12.51 -5.23 -6.33
N ALA A 34 11.26 -5.69 -6.28
CA ALA A 34 9.99 -4.96 -6.31
C ALA A 34 9.39 -4.73 -7.70
N LEU A 35 8.07 -4.89 -7.77
CA LEU A 35 7.30 -4.45 -8.91
C LEU A 35 6.94 -2.99 -8.71
N PHE A 36 7.19 -2.16 -9.73
CA PHE A 36 6.75 -0.76 -9.74
C PHE A 36 5.57 -0.58 -10.68
N THR A 37 4.56 0.15 -10.23
CA THR A 37 3.38 0.48 -11.03
C THR A 37 3.15 1.98 -10.96
N ASP A 38 3.19 2.65 -12.12
CA ASP A 38 2.73 4.03 -12.24
C ASP A 38 1.20 4.03 -12.26
N VAL A 39 0.61 5.01 -11.56
CA VAL A 39 -0.84 5.14 -11.39
C VAL A 39 -1.30 6.57 -11.64
N GLU A 40 -2.52 6.68 -12.16
CA GLU A 40 -3.18 7.93 -12.50
C GLU A 40 -4.54 8.04 -11.83
N ALA A 41 -5.12 9.25 -11.88
CA ALA A 41 -6.48 9.47 -11.41
C ALA A 41 -7.48 8.54 -12.11
N GLY A 42 -8.28 7.82 -11.32
CA GLY A 42 -9.25 6.83 -11.79
C GLY A 42 -8.79 5.38 -11.67
N ASP A 43 -7.51 5.11 -11.39
CA ASP A 43 -7.04 3.75 -11.21
C ASP A 43 -7.60 3.10 -9.94
N LEU A 44 -7.96 1.82 -10.07
CA LEU A 44 -8.44 0.96 -9.00
C LEU A 44 -7.49 -0.22 -8.81
N LEU A 45 -7.00 -0.39 -7.58
CA LEU A 45 -6.03 -1.41 -7.23
C LEU A 45 -6.55 -2.35 -6.15
N ILE A 46 -6.25 -3.64 -6.31
CA ILE A 46 -6.45 -4.66 -5.29
C ILE A 46 -5.09 -5.05 -4.75
N ILE A 47 -4.85 -4.75 -3.48
CA ILE A 47 -3.67 -5.22 -2.74
C ILE A 47 -3.91 -6.69 -2.39
N PRO A 48 -3.11 -7.62 -2.91
CA PRO A 48 -3.21 -9.02 -2.49
C PRO A 48 -2.90 -9.16 -1.00
N ALA A 49 -3.55 -10.13 -0.35
CA ALA A 49 -3.19 -10.48 1.03
C ALA A 49 -1.71 -10.92 1.10
N GLY A 50 -1.01 -10.47 2.14
CA GLY A 50 0.41 -10.80 2.38
C GLY A 50 1.41 -10.03 1.50
N VAL A 51 0.97 -9.02 0.74
CA VAL A 51 1.87 -8.20 -0.08
C VAL A 51 2.07 -6.83 0.56
N ALA A 52 3.32 -6.56 0.95
CA ALA A 52 3.74 -5.21 1.34
C ALA A 52 3.68 -4.28 0.13
N HIS A 53 3.34 -3.02 0.38
CA HIS A 53 3.31 -2.00 -0.66
C HIS A 53 3.63 -0.62 -0.09
N MET A 54 4.19 0.24 -0.93
CA MET A 54 4.47 1.63 -0.61
C MET A 54 3.96 2.51 -1.76
N SER A 55 3.23 3.56 -1.41
CA SER A 55 2.61 4.47 -2.37
C SER A 55 3.21 5.86 -2.22
N TYR A 56 3.70 6.44 -3.31
CA TYR A 56 4.44 7.70 -3.26
C TYR A 56 4.39 8.45 -4.59
N ASN A 57 4.64 9.75 -4.56
CA ASN A 57 4.92 10.54 -5.75
C ASN A 57 6.40 10.95 -5.76
N ARG A 58 7.14 10.48 -6.77
CA ARG A 58 8.57 10.73 -6.94
C ARG A 58 8.90 12.19 -7.17
N ASP A 59 7.98 12.92 -7.79
CA ASP A 59 8.17 14.31 -8.18
C ASP A 59 7.57 15.26 -7.13
N SER A 60 7.09 14.73 -6.01
CA SER A 60 6.58 15.55 -4.91
C SER A 60 7.71 16.38 -4.31
N PRO A 61 7.55 17.72 -4.21
CA PRO A 61 8.53 18.57 -3.54
C PRO A 61 8.49 18.43 -2.01
N SER A 62 7.46 17.76 -1.47
CA SER A 62 7.31 17.50 -0.04
C SER A 62 7.32 15.98 0.23
N PRO A 63 8.11 15.51 1.21
CA PRO A 63 8.08 14.11 1.65
C PRO A 63 6.91 13.81 2.59
N GLU A 64 6.20 14.83 3.10
CA GLU A 64 5.15 14.64 4.10
C GLU A 64 3.83 14.20 3.45
N ALA A 65 3.26 13.12 3.98
CA ALA A 65 1.91 12.69 3.68
C ALA A 65 0.89 13.40 4.59
N GLN A 66 -0.29 13.69 4.07
CA GLN A 66 -1.38 14.33 4.82
C GLN A 66 -2.63 13.47 4.80
N TYR A 67 -3.32 13.40 5.95
CA TYR A 67 -4.64 12.77 6.06
C TYR A 67 -5.72 13.79 5.69
N LEU A 68 -6.42 13.56 4.57
CA LEU A 68 -7.46 14.47 4.10
C LEU A 68 -8.76 14.36 4.90
N THR A 69 -8.97 13.28 5.65
CA THR A 69 -10.21 13.01 6.39
C THR A 69 -10.19 13.41 7.87
N GLY A 70 -9.12 14.06 8.32
CA GLY A 70 -8.89 14.32 9.74
C GLY A 70 -8.51 13.04 10.51
N GLY A 71 -8.16 13.21 11.79
CA GLY A 71 -7.82 12.11 12.69
C GLY A 71 -6.51 11.37 12.37
N ASP A 72 -6.45 10.11 12.74
CA ASP A 72 -5.32 9.17 12.72
C ASP A 72 -5.42 8.13 11.59
N ALA A 73 -6.08 8.49 10.48
CA ALA A 73 -6.45 7.62 9.34
C ALA A 73 -7.64 6.67 9.58
N TYR A 74 -8.33 6.79 10.73
CA TYR A 74 -9.50 5.96 11.07
C TYR A 74 -10.82 6.68 10.77
N GLY A 75 -11.20 6.65 9.50
CA GLY A 75 -12.50 7.14 9.06
C GLY A 75 -12.56 8.66 8.92
N ILE A 76 -13.79 9.17 8.97
CA ILE A 76 -14.10 10.59 8.74
C ILE A 76 -14.85 11.06 9.98
N GLU A 77 -14.25 11.99 10.71
CA GLU A 77 -14.87 12.58 11.89
C GLU A 77 -15.95 13.59 11.46
N GLY A 78 -17.20 13.37 11.89
CA GLY A 78 -18.29 14.30 11.63
C GLY A 78 -19.65 13.61 11.43
N GLU A 79 -20.73 14.35 11.68
CA GLU A 79 -22.11 13.84 11.53
C GLU A 79 -22.48 13.55 10.07
N ASP A 80 -21.87 14.26 9.11
CA ASP A 80 -22.10 14.09 7.67
C ASP A 80 -20.78 13.89 6.91
N ALA A 81 -20.29 12.64 6.93
CA ALA A 81 -19.08 12.23 6.22
C ALA A 81 -19.16 12.47 4.70
N ALA A 82 -20.35 12.34 4.09
CA ALA A 82 -20.51 12.51 2.65
C ALA A 82 -20.34 13.98 2.24
N ALA A 83 -20.97 14.90 2.97
CA ALA A 83 -20.80 16.33 2.73
C ALA A 83 -19.38 16.81 3.03
N PHE A 84 -18.71 16.23 4.02
CA PHE A 84 -17.29 16.50 4.28
C PHE A 84 -16.41 16.08 3.10
N VAL A 85 -16.50 14.82 2.66
CA VAL A 85 -15.71 14.30 1.52
C VAL A 85 -15.99 15.09 0.25
N GLY A 86 -17.26 15.44 0.00
CA GLY A 86 -17.66 16.21 -1.18
C GLY A 86 -17.04 17.61 -1.27
N LYS A 87 -16.50 18.15 -0.16
CA LYS A 87 -15.84 19.45 -0.11
C LYS A 87 -14.31 19.36 -0.13
N LEU A 88 -13.74 18.15 -0.01
CA LEU A 88 -12.30 17.97 0.00
C LEU A 88 -11.70 18.36 -1.34
N LYS A 89 -10.65 19.17 -1.29
CA LYS A 89 -9.82 19.47 -2.46
C LYS A 89 -8.69 18.45 -2.51
N VAL A 90 -8.79 17.52 -3.46
CA VAL A 90 -7.71 16.58 -3.76
C VAL A 90 -6.70 17.26 -4.68
N SER A 91 -5.42 17.15 -4.33
CA SER A 91 -4.30 17.66 -5.13
C SER A 91 -3.06 16.81 -4.90
N GLY A 92 -2.10 16.89 -5.84
CA GLY A 92 -0.94 16.01 -5.84
C GLY A 92 -1.35 14.55 -6.00
N PHE A 93 -0.53 13.65 -5.47
CA PHE A 93 -0.91 12.23 -5.42
C PHE A 93 -1.79 11.96 -4.20
N THR A 94 -3.02 11.53 -4.46
CA THR A 94 -3.97 11.15 -3.41
C THR A 94 -4.38 9.71 -3.63
N MET A 95 -4.48 8.96 -2.54
CA MET A 95 -4.96 7.58 -2.55
C MET A 95 -6.03 7.40 -1.48
N MET A 96 -7.05 6.62 -1.81
CA MET A 96 -8.14 6.28 -0.91
C MET A 96 -8.20 4.78 -0.67
N GLY A 97 -8.06 4.38 0.59
CA GLY A 97 -8.39 3.04 1.04
C GLY A 97 -9.90 2.84 1.02
N ALA A 98 -10.36 1.68 0.52
CA ALA A 98 -11.75 1.27 0.59
C ALA A 98 -11.79 -0.04 1.37
N TYR A 99 -12.19 0.03 2.63
CA TYR A 99 -12.28 -1.13 3.52
C TYR A 99 -13.74 -1.58 3.67
N PRO A 100 -14.02 -2.89 3.66
CA PRO A 100 -15.38 -3.38 3.85
C PRO A 100 -15.96 -2.90 5.19
N ARG A 101 -17.22 -2.44 5.17
CA ARG A 101 -17.92 -2.00 6.39
C ARG A 101 -18.01 -3.14 7.41
N GLY A 102 -17.73 -2.84 8.67
CA GLY A 102 -17.75 -3.83 9.75
C GLY A 102 -16.53 -4.76 9.76
N LYS A 103 -15.51 -4.46 8.95
CA LYS A 103 -14.17 -5.04 9.06
C LYS A 103 -13.21 -3.93 9.44
N THR A 104 -12.42 -4.17 10.47
CA THR A 104 -11.29 -3.32 10.81
C THR A 104 -10.06 -3.84 10.09
N TRP A 105 -9.51 -2.99 9.23
CA TRP A 105 -8.32 -3.24 8.43
C TRP A 105 -7.43 -2.01 8.59
N GLY A 106 -7.03 -1.75 9.83
CA GLY A 106 -6.03 -0.75 10.16
C GLY A 106 -4.70 -1.44 10.38
N TRP A 107 -3.61 -0.78 10.02
CA TRP A 107 -2.27 -1.17 10.45
C TRP A 107 -2.16 -1.22 12.00
N SER A 108 -3.05 -0.53 12.73
CA SER A 108 -3.20 -0.61 14.19
C SER A 108 -4.01 -1.81 14.71
N GLU A 109 -4.64 -2.63 13.86
CA GLU A 109 -5.10 -3.98 14.29
C GLU A 109 -4.00 -5.04 14.19
N GLY A 110 -2.75 -4.58 14.18
CA GLY A 110 -1.65 -5.28 14.82
C GLY A 110 -1.26 -4.66 16.16
N GLY A 111 -2.10 -3.92 16.90
CA GLY A 111 -1.65 -3.21 18.10
C GLY A 111 -2.71 -2.82 19.14
N ALA A 112 -3.97 -3.27 19.02
CA ALA A 112 -4.97 -3.05 20.07
C ALA A 112 -4.64 -3.84 21.36
N ASP A 113 -3.84 -4.89 21.24
CA ASP A 113 -3.11 -5.50 22.35
C ASP A 113 -1.68 -5.85 21.87
N ALA A 114 -0.71 -5.86 22.79
CA ALA A 114 0.68 -6.21 22.47
C ALA A 114 0.84 -7.69 22.02
N ALA A 115 -0.15 -8.55 22.27
CA ALA A 115 -0.12 -9.96 21.88
C ALA A 115 -0.47 -10.16 20.39
N GLY A 116 -1.32 -9.31 19.81
CA GLY A 116 -1.67 -9.28 18.40
C GLY A 116 -0.54 -8.72 17.55
N PHE A 117 0.14 -7.68 18.04
CA PHE A 117 1.40 -7.20 17.45
C PHE A 117 2.42 -8.33 17.36
N GLU A 118 2.75 -8.94 18.51
CA GLU A 118 3.70 -10.05 18.59
C GLU A 118 3.29 -11.25 17.75
N ALA A 119 1.99 -11.58 17.68
CA ALA A 119 1.52 -12.69 16.87
C ALA A 119 1.71 -12.45 15.36
N VAL A 120 1.47 -11.21 14.89
CA VAL A 120 1.70 -10.82 13.49
C VAL A 120 3.20 -10.72 13.20
N TRP A 121 3.99 -10.14 14.11
CA TRP A 121 5.44 -10.01 13.95
C TRP A 121 6.20 -11.34 14.07
N ARG A 122 5.63 -12.34 14.74
CA ARG A 122 6.17 -13.71 14.77
C ARG A 122 5.80 -14.54 13.54
N VAL A 123 4.99 -14.02 12.62
CA VAL A 123 4.77 -14.68 11.34
C VAL A 123 6.12 -14.69 10.62
N LYS A 124 6.66 -15.89 10.42
CA LYS A 124 7.94 -16.08 9.73
C LYS A 124 7.86 -15.41 8.37
N ASN A 125 8.88 -14.61 8.04
CA ASN A 125 9.08 -14.10 6.69
C ASN A 125 8.99 -15.26 5.68
N ALA A 126 8.34 -14.99 4.55
CA ALA A 126 8.23 -15.99 3.49
C ALA A 126 9.64 -16.32 2.98
N ASP A 127 9.92 -17.61 2.73
CA ASP A 127 11.24 -18.04 2.26
C ASP A 127 11.56 -17.53 0.83
N LEU A 128 10.55 -17.05 0.09
CA LEU A 128 10.66 -16.52 -1.28
C LEU A 128 9.63 -15.40 -1.50
N ASP A 129 9.97 -14.40 -2.33
CA ASP A 129 9.04 -13.34 -2.76
C ASP A 129 7.68 -13.92 -3.24
N PRO A 130 6.56 -13.61 -2.57
CA PRO A 130 5.25 -14.13 -2.93
C PRO A 130 4.72 -13.55 -4.26
N VAL A 131 5.29 -12.46 -4.76
CA VAL A 131 4.92 -11.80 -6.02
C VAL A 131 5.75 -12.34 -7.17
N LEU A 132 7.10 -12.26 -7.12
CA LEU A 132 8.00 -12.64 -8.23
C LEU A 132 8.85 -13.90 -7.99
N GLY A 133 8.77 -14.53 -6.82
CA GLY A 133 9.76 -15.48 -6.29
C GLY A 133 10.30 -16.54 -7.25
N ALA A 134 11.57 -16.91 -7.02
CA ALA A 134 12.42 -17.71 -7.90
C ALA A 134 11.88 -19.10 -8.29
N GLN A 135 10.96 -19.68 -7.49
CA GLN A 135 10.32 -20.95 -7.82
C GLN A 135 8.89 -20.77 -8.37
N ARG A 136 8.16 -19.76 -7.89
CA ARG A 136 6.79 -19.40 -8.28
C ARG A 136 6.32 -18.18 -7.46
N GLY A 137 5.82 -17.15 -8.14
CA GLY A 137 5.16 -16.00 -7.51
C GLY A 137 3.75 -15.75 -8.07
N ILE A 138 2.93 -14.95 -7.40
CA ILE A 138 1.56 -14.59 -7.80
C ILE A 138 1.51 -14.00 -9.23
N HIS A 139 2.59 -13.38 -9.71
CA HIS A 139 2.70 -12.91 -11.10
C HIS A 139 2.45 -14.02 -12.14
N THR A 140 2.74 -15.29 -11.81
CA THR A 140 2.51 -16.44 -12.69
C THR A 140 1.03 -16.82 -12.80
N ASN A 141 0.22 -16.46 -11.79
CA ASN A 141 -1.22 -16.74 -11.72
C ASN A 141 -2.08 -15.52 -12.06
N ARG A 142 -1.50 -14.31 -12.02
CA ARG A 142 -2.14 -13.09 -12.51
C ARG A 142 -1.87 -12.95 -14.00
N ASN A 143 -2.93 -12.79 -14.79
CA ASN A 143 -2.85 -12.33 -16.17
C ASN A 143 -2.35 -10.87 -16.17
N ILE A 144 -1.05 -10.66 -15.97
CA ILE A 144 -0.42 -9.36 -16.21
C ILE A 144 -0.39 -9.21 -17.74
N ARG A 145 -1.51 -8.74 -18.31
CA ARG A 145 -1.51 -8.25 -19.69
C ARG A 145 -0.71 -6.95 -19.71
N SER A 146 0.61 -7.04 -19.76
CA SER A 146 1.46 -5.91 -20.06
C SER A 146 1.13 -5.42 -21.49
N SER A 147 0.57 -4.21 -21.57
CA SER A 147 0.96 -3.19 -22.56
C SER A 147 0.97 -3.53 -24.07
N ALA A 148 0.07 -4.37 -24.58
CA ALA A 148 -0.16 -4.54 -26.03
C ALA A 148 -1.45 -3.87 -26.56
N LEU A 149 -2.07 -2.96 -25.80
CA LEU A 149 -3.29 -2.24 -26.19
C LEU A 149 -3.12 -0.71 -26.12
N ARG A 150 -2.01 -0.20 -26.63
CA ARG A 150 -1.92 1.18 -27.15
C ARG A 150 -1.34 1.10 -28.56
N GLY A 151 -2.23 0.90 -29.53
CA GLY A 151 -1.84 0.72 -30.91
C GLY A 151 -3.00 0.26 -31.80
N ARG A 152 -4.19 0.82 -31.62
CA ARG A 152 -5.23 1.01 -32.65
C ARG A 152 -6.08 2.21 -32.26
#